data_AF-A0A0Q7MWS0-F1
#
_entry.id   AF-A0A0Q7MWS0-F1
#
_cell.length_a   1.000
_cell.length_b   1.000
_cell.length_c   1.000
_cell.angle_alpha   90.00
_cell.angle_beta   90.00
_cell.angle_gamma   90.00
#
_symmetry.space_group_name_H-M   'P 1'
#
loop_
_entity.id
_entity.type
_entity.pdbx_description
1 polymer ?
#
loop_
_entity_poly.entity_id
_entity_poly.type
_entity_poly.pdbx_seq_one_letter_code
_entity_poly.pdbx_strand_id
1 'polypeptide(L)' 'MITGTDLLQISLARVNMDRTDLESAGVIERGEAGDKAWSNFGRDMDTFILKLPDWRRAALAEAIREQANRQDGTSH' A
#
# COMPACT_ATOMS: atom_id res chain seq x y z
N MET A 1 7.07 16.50 -2.03
CA MET A 1 6.65 16.80 -0.65
C MET A 1 5.30 16.13 -0.47
N ILE A 2 5.23 15.10 0.38
CA ILE A 2 3.97 14.40 0.67
C ILE A 2 3.13 15.35 1.52
N THR A 3 1.93 15.69 1.07
CA THR A 3 1.02 16.59 1.79
C THR A 3 0.15 15.80 2.78
N GLY A 4 -0.49 16.48 3.74
CA GLY A 4 -1.42 15.81 4.66
C GLY A 4 -2.60 15.11 3.95
N THR A 5 -2.96 15.59 2.76
CA THR A 5 -3.98 14.96 1.90
C THR A 5 -3.47 13.67 1.27
N ASP A 6 -2.18 13.58 0.89
CA ASP A 6 -1.56 12.32 0.47
C ASP A 6 -1.62 11.29 1.60
N LEU A 7 -1.34 11.68 2.85
CA LEU A 7 -1.41 10.78 4.01
C LEU A 7 -2.84 10.27 4.28
N LEU A 8 -3.86 11.10 4.06
CA LEU A 8 -5.27 10.69 4.17
C LEU A 8 -5.68 9.73 3.04
N GLN A 9 -5.28 10.01 1.80
CA GLN A 9 -5.53 9.11 0.67
C GLN A 9 -4.80 7.77 0.83
N ILE A 10 -3.57 7.78 1.34
CA ILE A 10 -2.81 6.59 1.71
C ILE A 10 -3.53 5.82 2.84
N SER A 11 -4.08 6.52 3.84
CA SER A 11 -4.84 5.89 4.93
C SER A 11 -6.19 5.31 4.50
N LEU A 12 -6.85 5.92 3.51
CA LEU A 12 -8.08 5.39 2.90
C LEU A 12 -7.78 4.20 1.97
N ALA A 13 -6.72 4.29 1.17
CA ALA A 13 -6.22 3.17 0.37
C ALA A 13 -5.85 1.98 1.27
N ARG A 14 -5.29 2.23 2.47
CA ARG A 14 -4.96 1.21 3.47
C ARG A 14 -6.16 0.37 3.92
N VAL A 15 -7.35 0.95 4.06
CA VAL A 15 -8.56 0.21 4.50
C VAL A 15 -9.05 -0.75 3.43
N ASN A 16 -8.83 -0.40 2.16
CA ASN A 16 -9.31 -1.17 1.01
C ASN A 16 -8.18 -1.92 0.27
N MET A 17 -6.93 -1.85 0.72
CA MET A 17 -5.84 -2.60 0.12
C MET A 17 -5.84 -3.99 0.70
N ASP A 18 -5.98 -5.00 -0.14
CA ASP A 18 -5.83 -6.37 0.26
C ASP A 18 -4.37 -6.83 0.17
N ARG A 19 -4.04 -7.87 0.94
CA ARG A 19 -2.76 -8.58 0.82
C ARG A 19 -2.46 -8.94 -0.63
N THR A 20 -3.48 -9.39 -1.36
CA THR A 20 -3.35 -9.82 -2.76
C THR A 20 -2.94 -8.69 -3.69
N ASP A 21 -3.45 -7.46 -3.49
CA ASP A 21 -3.02 -6.30 -4.29
C ASP A 21 -1.54 -5.97 -4.02
N LEU A 22 -1.10 -6.06 -2.76
CA LEU A 22 0.30 -5.83 -2.40
C LEU A 22 1.24 -6.93 -2.91
N GLU A 23 0.80 -8.19 -2.89
CA GLU A 23 1.53 -9.32 -3.49
C GLU A 23 1.60 -9.19 -5.01
N SER A 24 0.50 -8.79 -5.65
CA SER A 24 0.43 -8.61 -7.11
C SER A 24 1.26 -7.41 -7.59
N ALA A 25 1.29 -6.34 -6.81
CA ALA A 25 2.15 -5.18 -7.05
C ALA A 25 3.63 -5.45 -6.73
N GLY A 26 3.97 -6.59 -6.11
CA GLY A 26 5.34 -6.92 -5.71
C GLY A 26 5.86 -6.10 -4.53
N VAL A 27 4.97 -5.46 -3.77
CA VAL A 27 5.29 -4.74 -2.53
C VAL A 27 5.67 -5.72 -1.43
N ILE A 28 4.99 -6.86 -1.38
CA ILE A 28 5.28 -7.97 -0.47
C ILE A 28 5.46 -9.26 -1.26
N GLU A 29 6.26 -10.18 -0.72
CA GLU A 29 6.45 -11.49 -1.33
C GLU A 29 5.24 -12.40 -1.07
N ARG A 30 5.10 -13.47 -1.85
CA ARG A 30 4.11 -14.52 -1.54
C ARG A 30 4.64 -15.45 -0.44
N GLY A 31 3.72 -16.03 0.35
CA GLY A 31 4.05 -16.98 1.41
C GLY A 31 4.33 -16.34 2.78
N GLU A 32 5.08 -17.02 3.65
CA GLU A 32 5.29 -16.59 5.06
C GLU A 32 6.01 -15.24 5.20
N ALA A 33 6.92 -14.91 4.27
CA ALA A 33 7.59 -13.61 4.24
C ALA A 33 6.61 -12.46 3.95
N GLY A 34 5.67 -12.72 3.04
CA GLY A 34 4.52 -11.84 2.75
C GLY A 34 3.58 -11.68 3.92
N ASP A 35 3.29 -12.76 4.64
CA ASP A 35 2.40 -12.76 5.80
C ASP A 35 2.92 -11.86 6.91
N LYS A 36 4.23 -11.95 7.21
CA LYS A 36 4.89 -11.07 8.18
C LYS A 36 4.92 -9.61 7.70
N ALA A 37 5.18 -9.39 6.41
CA ALA A 37 5.15 -8.06 5.81
C ALA A 37 3.75 -7.43 5.88
N TRP A 38 2.71 -8.21 5.59
CA TRP A 38 1.31 -7.84 5.70
C TRP A 38 0.90 -7.51 7.13
N SER A 39 1.28 -8.36 8.09
CA SER A 39 1.03 -8.11 9.51
C SER A 39 1.72 -6.84 10.00
N ASN A 40 2.96 -6.59 9.55
CA ASN A 40 3.68 -5.35 9.84
C ASN A 40 3.05 -4.13 9.16
N PHE A 41 2.54 -4.26 7.94
CA PHE A 41 1.81 -3.20 7.24
C PHE A 41 0.52 -2.82 7.97
N GLY A 42 -0.24 -3.81 8.44
CA GLY A 42 -1.45 -3.61 9.25
C GLY A 42 -1.18 -3.06 10.65
N ARG A 43 -0.02 -3.36 11.24
CA ARG A 43 0.35 -2.91 12.58
C ARG A 43 1.06 -1.56 12.62
N ASP A 44 2.00 -1.32 11.71
CA ASP A 44 2.93 -0.20 11.74
C ASP A 44 3.36 0.19 10.31
N MET A 45 2.43 0.84 9.59
CA MET A 45 2.57 1.17 8.17
C MET A 45 3.72 2.16 7.91
N ASP A 46 3.88 3.18 8.76
CA ASP A 46 4.95 4.17 8.62
C ASP A 46 6.32 3.51 8.66
N THR A 47 6.55 2.63 9.64
CA THR A 47 7.78 1.85 9.75
C THR A 47 7.95 0.91 8.56
N PHE A 48 6.86 0.28 8.10
CA PHE A 48 6.90 -0.58 6.92
C PHE A 48 7.35 0.18 5.68
N ILE A 49 6.74 1.32 5.36
CA ILE A 49 7.09 2.17 4.22
C ILE A 49 8.55 2.66 4.35
N LEU A 50 8.95 3.10 5.54
CA LEU A 50 10.33 3.53 5.83
C LEU A 50 11.36 2.40 5.66
N LYS A 51 11.00 1.14 5.93
CA LYS A 51 11.90 -0.01 5.74
C LYS A 51 11.86 -0.61 4.35
N LEU A 52 10.87 -0.25 3.53
CA LEU A 52 10.80 -0.74 2.15
C LEU A 52 11.96 -0.17 1.31
N PRO A 53 12.60 -1.01 0.48
CA PRO A 53 13.54 -0.53 -0.54
C PRO A 53 12.81 0.32 -1.59
N ASP A 54 13.53 1.24 -2.24
CA ASP A 54 12.95 2.25 -3.14
C ASP A 54 12.09 1.65 -4.26
N TRP A 55 12.49 0.50 -4.82
CA TRP A 55 11.71 -0.18 -5.86
C TRP A 55 10.36 -0.72 -5.35
N ARG A 56 10.28 -1.18 -4.09
CA ARG A 56 9.00 -1.59 -3.47
C ARG A 56 8.16 -0.40 -3.04
N ARG A 57 8.79 0.71 -2.65
CA ARG A 57 8.07 1.96 -2.37
C ARG A 57 7.41 2.53 -3.62
N ALA A 58 8.12 2.49 -4.75
CA ALA A 58 7.56 2.89 -6.04
C ALA A 58 6.35 2.02 -6.42
N ALA A 59 6.47 0.69 -6.27
CA ALA A 59 5.37 -0.23 -6.50
C ALA A 59 4.18 -0.01 -5.55
N LEU A 60 4.44 0.31 -4.27
CA LEU A 60 3.39 0.64 -3.31
C LEU A 60 2.69 1.95 -3.67
N ALA A 61 3.44 2.98 -4.05
CA ALA A 61 2.88 4.26 -4.49
C ALA A 61 2.00 4.08 -5.74
N GLU A 62 2.43 3.23 -6.68
CA GLU A 62 1.66 2.90 -7.87
C GLU A 62 0.38 2.14 -7.53
N ALA A 63 0.45 1.11 -6.67
CA ALA A 63 -0.70 0.35 -6.22
C ALA A 63 -1.71 1.23 -5.45
N ILE A 64 -1.24 2.16 -4.61
CA ILE A 64 -2.09 3.13 -3.91
C ILE A 64 -2.78 4.05 -4.92
N ARG A 65 -2.05 4.52 -5.95
CA ARG A 65 -2.59 5.37 -7.01
C ARG A 65 -3.65 4.63 -7.84
N GLU A 66 -3.40 3.38 -8.20
CA GLU A 66 -4.38 2.53 -8.91
C GLU A 66 -5.64 2.27 -8.06
N GLN A 67 -5.47 2.02 -6.76
CA GLN A 67 -6.60 1.80 -5.87
C GLN A 67 -7.41 3.08 -5.63
N ALA A 68 -6.75 4.23 -5.48
CA ALA A 68 -7.42 5.53 -5.40
C ALA A 68 -8.23 5.83 -6.68
N ASN A 69 -7.67 5.52 -7.85
CA ASN A 69 -8.37 5.66 -9.14
C ASN A 69 -9.57 4.70 -9.27
N ARG A 70 -9.46 3.47 -8.75
CA ARG A 70 -10.60 2.52 -8.67
C ARG A 70 -11.73 3.05 -7.80
N GLN A 71 -11.43 3.73 -6.70
CA GLN A 71 -12.44 4.29 -5.78
C GLN A 71 -13.09 5.58 -6.30
N ASP A 72 -12.37 6.37 -7.09
CA ASP A 72 -12.91 7.54 -7.78
C ASP A 72 -13.93 7.12 -8.86
N GLY A 73 -13.66 6.03 -9.56
CA GLY A 73 -14.53 5.46 -10.60
C GLY A 73 -15.85 4.84 -10.10
N THR A 74 -16.01 4.61 -8.79
CA THR A 74 -17.28 4.12 -8.19
C THR A 74 -18.21 5.24 -7.71
N SER A 75 -17.86 6.50 -7.98
CA SER A 75 -18.74 7.65 -7.78
C SER A 75 -19.36 8.10 -9.12
N HIS A 76 -20.24 7.29 -9.71
CA HIS A 76 -21.14 7.76 -10.77
C HIS A 76 -22.46 6.99 -10.77
#